data_AF-A0AAD8PL93-F1
#
_entry.id   AF-A0AAD8PL93-F1
#
_cell.length_a   1.000
_cell.length_b   1.000
_cell.length_c   1.000
_cell.angle_alpha   90.00
_cell.angle_beta   90.00
_cell.angle_gamma   90.00
#
_symmetry.space_group_name_H-M   'P 1'
#
loop_
_entity.id
_entity.type
_entity.pdbx_description
1 polymer ?
#
loop_
_entity_poly.entity_id
_entity_poly.type
_entity_poly.pdbx_seq_one_letter_code
_entity_poly.pdbx_strand_id
1 'polypeptide(L)'
;MSQQRSSSSSPPKREKEVTEPRPSASILLLSPTNQVLLLQRVKTSTSFASAHVFPGGNLDAFHDGEIPPNNARERHEDGHAYRLGAIRECFEETGILLATKKNSNDRSTLINVSAADRDRARKLIYGGKVRFGDWVDSVGGVPDTGRLIPFTRWVTPTNVPKRFTTQMYIYMLPSSAGTGVSALENEIIVPTPDGGVEHTAAKFDDASTWLYRADKGEIILFPPQYYLLHLVSQFCKAAAPSSAPGRGHGDDYFASQRSGLLDFLESVPTTAVTGSSSFAARRHPTSEIPWAHKAMSPHNLFIREGDGRVVLGLDKPGPELKGSGRGGDWERVVLVKFTRDGPRKVEVRGREEVLREEKETKREREAEHKL
;
A
#
# COMPACT_ATOMS: atom_id res chain seq x y z
N MET A 1 23.06 -47.71 -46.77
CA MET A 1 23.36 -47.44 -45.35
C MET A 1 22.92 -46.02 -45.03
N SER A 2 21.77 -45.90 -44.34
CA SER A 2 21.14 -44.62 -44.00
C SER A 2 21.80 -44.04 -42.74
N GLN A 3 22.33 -42.81 -42.83
CA GLN A 3 22.89 -42.09 -41.69
C GLN A 3 21.73 -41.53 -40.83
N GLN A 4 21.60 -42.05 -39.60
CA GLN A 4 20.75 -41.47 -38.57
C GLN A 4 21.30 -40.11 -38.14
N ARG A 5 20.53 -39.04 -38.39
CA ARG A 5 20.74 -37.74 -37.75
C ARG A 5 20.29 -37.85 -36.29
N SER A 6 21.22 -37.78 -35.36
CA SER A 6 20.94 -37.61 -33.94
C SER A 6 20.46 -36.16 -33.69
N SER A 7 19.17 -35.98 -33.44
CA SER A 7 18.61 -34.71 -32.96
C SER A 7 18.97 -34.54 -31.48
N SER A 8 19.84 -33.56 -31.18
CA SER A 8 20.10 -33.10 -29.82
C SER A 8 18.88 -32.32 -29.31
N SER A 9 18.00 -32.96 -28.54
CA SER A 9 16.98 -32.24 -27.77
C SER A 9 17.64 -31.62 -26.53
N SER A 10 17.62 -30.29 -26.47
CA SER A 10 17.96 -29.56 -25.25
C SER A 10 17.03 -29.99 -24.12
N PRO A 11 17.51 -30.22 -22.89
CA PRO A 11 16.64 -30.56 -21.77
C PRO A 11 15.65 -29.42 -21.51
N PRO A 12 14.40 -29.73 -21.10
CA PRO A 12 13.41 -28.71 -20.80
C PRO A 12 13.96 -27.79 -19.71
N LYS A 13 13.87 -26.47 -19.93
CA LYS A 13 14.15 -25.46 -18.90
C LYS A 13 13.32 -25.83 -17.67
N ARG A 14 13.98 -26.19 -16.56
CA ARG A 14 13.33 -26.29 -15.24
C ARG A 14 12.55 -24.99 -15.02
N GLU A 15 11.22 -25.08 -14.96
CA GLU A 15 10.41 -23.97 -14.48
C GLU A 15 10.94 -23.61 -13.09
N LYS A 16 11.37 -22.36 -12.92
CA LYS A 16 11.79 -21.88 -11.61
C LYS A 16 10.57 -21.95 -10.70
N GLU A 17 10.67 -22.73 -9.63
CA GLU A 17 9.64 -22.84 -8.62
C GLU A 17 9.31 -21.43 -8.09
N VAL A 18 8.05 -21.04 -8.23
CA VAL A 18 7.57 -19.72 -7.84
C VAL A 18 7.48 -19.68 -6.32
N THR A 19 8.24 -18.81 -5.67
CA THR A 19 8.22 -18.68 -4.21
C THR A 19 6.86 -18.21 -3.72
N GLU A 20 6.28 -18.88 -2.72
CA GLU A 20 5.02 -18.47 -2.11
C GLU A 20 5.12 -17.08 -1.46
N PRO A 21 4.14 -16.17 -1.67
CA PRO A 21 4.16 -14.87 -1.04
C PRO A 21 3.92 -14.99 0.47
N ARG A 22 4.64 -14.23 1.28
CA ARG A 22 4.41 -14.16 2.75
C ARG A 22 3.18 -13.30 3.06
N PRO A 23 2.36 -13.63 4.07
CA PRO A 23 1.18 -12.87 4.40
C PRO A 23 1.59 -11.61 5.18
N SER A 24 1.05 -10.46 4.79
CA SER A 24 1.41 -9.17 5.39
C SER A 24 0.22 -8.22 5.43
N ALA A 25 0.29 -7.21 6.29
CA ALA A 25 -0.72 -6.16 6.37
C ALA A 25 -0.06 -4.79 6.46
N SER A 26 -0.74 -3.76 5.96
CA SER A 26 -0.23 -2.38 5.97
C SER A 26 -1.35 -1.35 6.04
N ILE A 27 -1.09 -0.22 6.68
CA ILE A 27 -2.08 0.84 6.95
C ILE A 27 -1.66 2.15 6.28
N LEU A 28 -2.52 2.67 5.42
CA LEU A 28 -2.55 4.09 5.07
C LEU A 28 -3.19 4.84 6.24
N LEU A 29 -2.36 5.37 7.13
CA LEU A 29 -2.82 6.10 8.31
C LEU A 29 -2.99 7.58 7.96
N LEU A 30 -4.23 8.06 8.03
CA LEU A 30 -4.58 9.45 7.76
C LEU A 30 -4.64 10.23 9.08
N SER A 31 -3.95 11.36 9.13
CA SER A 31 -4.05 12.32 10.24
C SER A 31 -5.44 12.94 10.32
N PRO A 32 -5.79 13.65 11.41
CA PRO A 32 -6.99 14.50 11.48
C PRO A 32 -7.16 15.44 10.27
N THR A 33 -6.05 15.90 9.70
CA THR A 33 -5.96 16.80 8.54
C THR A 33 -5.73 16.06 7.22
N ASN A 34 -6.01 14.76 7.16
CA ASN A 34 -5.90 13.89 5.98
C ASN A 34 -4.50 13.76 5.36
N GLN A 35 -3.44 14.12 6.10
CA GLN A 35 -2.08 13.79 5.72
C GLN A 35 -1.82 12.30 5.91
N VAL A 36 -0.95 11.72 5.09
CA VAL A 36 -0.66 10.28 5.11
C VAL A 36 0.69 10.02 5.76
N LEU A 37 0.73 9.09 6.73
CA LEU A 37 1.97 8.66 7.37
C LEU A 37 2.80 7.79 6.44
N LEU A 38 4.07 8.17 6.22
CA LEU A 38 5.09 7.31 5.63
C LEU A 38 6.27 7.14 6.57
N LEU A 39 6.90 5.97 6.47
CA LEU A 39 8.12 5.60 7.16
C LEU A 39 9.26 5.56 6.16
N GLN A 40 10.36 6.23 6.48
CA GLN A 40 11.60 6.12 5.73
C GLN A 40 12.39 4.92 6.23
N ARG A 41 12.56 3.89 5.40
CA ARG A 41 13.47 2.79 5.72
C ARG A 41 14.90 3.25 5.51
N VAL A 42 15.64 3.45 6.58
CA VAL A 42 17.08 3.75 6.55
C VAL A 42 17.83 2.46 6.84
N LYS A 43 18.44 1.83 5.81
CA LYS A 43 19.29 0.65 6.01
C LYS A 43 20.69 0.81 5.44
N THR A 44 21.66 0.42 6.26
CA THR A 44 23.08 0.17 6.01
C THR A 44 23.37 -1.11 5.21
N SER A 45 22.39 -1.70 4.52
CA SER A 45 22.52 -3.01 3.85
C SER A 45 21.99 -2.98 2.40
N THR A 46 22.89 -2.74 1.45
CA THR A 46 22.97 -3.14 0.02
C THR A 46 21.72 -3.21 -0.88
N SER A 47 20.53 -2.73 -0.49
CA SER A 47 19.38 -2.57 -1.39
C SER A 47 18.38 -1.54 -0.84
N PHE A 48 18.26 -0.39 -1.54
CA PHE A 48 17.24 0.65 -1.38
C PHE A 48 17.29 1.54 -0.12
N ALA A 49 18.43 2.20 0.12
CA ALA A 49 18.44 3.40 0.96
C ALA A 49 17.42 4.42 0.38
N SER A 50 16.55 5.00 1.23
CA SER A 50 15.55 6.04 0.90
C SER A 50 14.15 5.59 0.42
N ALA A 51 13.80 4.30 0.56
CA ALA A 51 12.42 3.85 0.33
C ALA A 51 11.45 4.34 1.41
N HIS A 52 10.36 4.96 0.97
CA HIS A 52 9.25 5.37 1.84
C HIS A 52 8.10 4.37 1.71
N VAL A 53 7.55 3.94 2.84
CA VAL A 53 6.51 2.91 2.92
C VAL A 53 5.44 3.29 3.93
N PHE A 54 4.23 2.78 3.74
CA PHE A 54 3.23 2.77 4.79
C PHE A 54 3.68 1.85 5.93
N PRO A 55 3.28 2.12 7.19
CA PRO A 55 3.49 1.18 8.28
C PRO A 55 2.90 -0.20 7.96
N GLY A 56 3.64 -1.25 8.26
CA GLY A 56 3.20 -2.61 7.97
C GLY A 56 4.31 -3.64 7.83
N GLY A 57 3.93 -4.91 7.99
CA GLY A 57 4.87 -6.02 7.99
C GLY A 57 4.17 -7.37 7.87
N ASN A 58 4.92 -8.43 8.16
CA ASN A 58 4.43 -9.79 8.06
C ASN A 58 3.45 -10.09 9.20
N LEU A 59 2.51 -10.97 8.94
CA LEU A 59 1.73 -11.54 10.04
C LEU A 59 2.61 -12.47 10.88
N ASP A 60 2.36 -12.47 12.18
CA ASP A 60 3.02 -13.33 13.15
C ASP A 60 1.97 -14.12 13.95
N ALA A 61 2.06 -15.45 13.97
CA ALA A 61 1.03 -16.28 14.57
C ALA A 61 0.95 -16.13 16.11
N PHE A 62 2.07 -15.80 16.77
CA PHE A 62 2.09 -15.56 18.21
C PHE A 62 1.30 -14.28 18.54
N HIS A 63 1.45 -13.24 17.73
CA HIS A 63 0.73 -12.00 17.94
C HIS A 63 -0.70 -12.00 17.39
N ASP A 64 -0.84 -12.36 16.12
CA ASP A 64 -1.98 -12.00 15.27
C ASP A 64 -3.07 -13.10 15.24
N GLY A 65 -2.74 -14.29 15.76
CA GLY A 65 -3.61 -15.47 15.77
C GLY A 65 -3.32 -16.42 14.59
N GLU A 66 -4.28 -17.29 14.28
CA GLU A 66 -4.12 -18.28 13.23
C GLU A 66 -3.96 -17.63 11.85
N ILE A 67 -2.85 -17.96 11.17
CA ILE A 67 -2.56 -17.53 9.81
C ILE A 67 -2.89 -18.70 8.88
N PRO A 68 -3.73 -18.50 7.84
CA PRO A 68 -4.05 -19.57 6.90
C PRO A 68 -2.80 -20.17 6.23
N PRO A 69 -2.79 -21.48 5.95
CA PRO A 69 -1.63 -22.15 5.37
C PRO A 69 -1.37 -21.69 3.92
N ASN A 70 -0.15 -21.88 3.43
CA ASN A 70 0.33 -21.27 2.18
C ASN A 70 -0.58 -21.50 0.95
N ASN A 71 -1.19 -22.67 0.85
CA ASN A 71 -2.05 -23.08 -0.27
C ASN A 71 -3.55 -22.77 -0.08
N ALA A 72 -3.95 -22.19 1.06
CA ALA A 72 -5.33 -21.83 1.34
C ALA A 72 -5.71 -20.53 0.61
N ARG A 73 -6.93 -20.46 0.06
CA ARG A 73 -7.43 -19.25 -0.60
C ARG A 73 -7.62 -18.11 0.40
N GLU A 74 -8.04 -18.48 1.59
CA GLU A 74 -8.23 -17.64 2.79
C GLU A 74 -6.95 -16.89 3.17
N ARG A 75 -5.78 -17.41 2.77
CA ARG A 75 -4.51 -16.71 2.94
C ARG A 75 -4.47 -15.39 2.19
N HIS A 76 -5.30 -15.21 1.18
CA HIS A 76 -5.39 -14.00 0.40
C HIS A 76 -6.65 -13.18 0.73
N GLU A 77 -7.31 -13.45 1.84
CA GLU A 77 -8.55 -12.78 2.23
C GLU A 77 -8.32 -11.90 3.47
N ASP A 78 -9.16 -10.86 3.61
CA ASP A 78 -9.18 -10.07 4.84
C ASP A 78 -9.66 -10.94 6.00
N GLY A 79 -9.15 -10.70 7.21
CA GLY A 79 -9.50 -11.49 8.38
C GLY A 79 -8.88 -10.95 9.66
N HIS A 80 -9.20 -11.58 10.78
CA HIS A 80 -8.75 -11.15 12.11
C HIS A 80 -7.23 -10.98 12.18
N ALA A 81 -6.45 -11.98 11.71
CA ALA A 81 -4.99 -11.93 11.74
C ALA A 81 -4.43 -10.75 10.93
N TYR A 82 -4.99 -10.46 9.76
CA TYR A 82 -4.58 -9.32 8.94
C TYR A 82 -4.87 -7.98 9.62
N ARG A 83 -6.07 -7.84 10.21
CA ARG A 83 -6.47 -6.61 10.90
C ARG A 83 -5.65 -6.35 12.16
N LEU A 84 -5.40 -7.39 12.96
CA LEU A 84 -4.57 -7.28 14.16
C LEU A 84 -3.11 -7.02 13.81
N GLY A 85 -2.56 -7.74 12.82
CA GLY A 85 -1.21 -7.54 12.33
C GLY A 85 -0.98 -6.13 11.79
N ALA A 86 -1.96 -5.56 11.08
CA ALA A 86 -1.88 -4.17 10.60
C ALA A 86 -1.68 -3.17 11.75
N ILE A 87 -2.47 -3.31 12.82
CA ILE A 87 -2.42 -2.43 14.00
C ILE A 87 -1.13 -2.66 14.80
N ARG A 88 -0.74 -3.92 14.99
CA ARG A 88 0.51 -4.28 15.69
C ARG A 88 1.72 -3.68 14.98
N GLU A 89 1.87 -3.93 13.68
CA GLU A 89 3.00 -3.43 12.89
C GLU A 89 3.05 -1.89 12.92
N CYS A 90 1.89 -1.22 12.80
CA CYS A 90 1.82 0.23 12.97
C CYS A 90 2.34 0.67 14.35
N PHE A 91 1.94 0.00 15.43
CA PHE A 91 2.43 0.30 16.77
C PHE A 91 3.93 0.02 16.94
N GLU A 92 4.43 -1.11 16.44
CA GLU A 92 5.85 -1.46 16.52
C GLU A 92 6.72 -0.44 15.78
N GLU A 93 6.35 -0.10 14.55
CA GLU A 93 7.14 0.80 13.68
C GLU A 93 6.98 2.28 14.05
N THR A 94 5.86 2.70 14.65
CA THR A 94 5.58 4.14 14.84
C THR A 94 5.29 4.53 16.29
N GLY A 95 4.95 3.58 17.15
CA GLY A 95 4.44 3.84 18.50
C GLY A 95 3.03 4.42 18.55
N ILE A 96 2.37 4.63 17.41
CA ILE A 96 0.96 5.04 17.36
C ILE A 96 0.09 3.84 17.73
N LEU A 97 -0.61 3.94 18.86
CA LEU A 97 -1.47 2.88 19.35
C LEU A 97 -2.91 3.07 18.85
N LEU A 98 -3.34 2.23 17.91
CA LEU A 98 -4.71 2.20 17.41
C LEU A 98 -5.55 1.25 18.26
N ALA A 99 -5.91 1.69 19.47
CA ALA A 99 -6.75 0.95 20.39
C ALA A 99 -7.80 1.84 21.05
N THR A 100 -8.99 1.30 21.26
CA THR A 100 -10.10 1.98 21.97
C THR A 100 -10.22 1.46 23.38
N LYS A 101 -10.89 2.21 24.26
CA LYS A 101 -11.08 1.80 25.66
C LYS A 101 -11.95 0.55 25.73
N LYS A 102 -11.51 -0.45 26.49
CA LYS A 102 -12.26 -1.68 26.72
C LYS A 102 -13.61 -1.36 27.36
N ASN A 103 -14.67 -2.02 26.89
CA ASN A 103 -16.06 -1.83 27.34
C ASN A 103 -16.61 -0.39 27.18
N SER A 104 -15.99 0.45 26.34
CA SER A 104 -16.51 1.76 25.99
C SER A 104 -17.47 1.66 24.81
N ASN A 105 -18.63 2.32 24.93
CA ASN A 105 -19.53 2.57 23.81
C ASN A 105 -18.98 3.70 22.91
N ASP A 106 -18.19 4.62 23.48
CA ASP A 106 -17.45 5.57 22.69
C ASP A 106 -16.24 4.87 22.07
N ARG A 107 -16.33 4.66 20.76
CA ARG A 107 -15.19 4.22 19.96
C ARG A 107 -14.39 5.42 19.46
N SER A 108 -14.94 6.63 19.36
CA SER A 108 -14.27 7.77 18.71
C SER A 108 -12.98 8.22 19.39
N THR A 109 -12.73 7.78 20.61
CA THR A 109 -11.53 8.08 21.38
C THR A 109 -10.56 6.89 21.44
N LEU A 110 -9.32 7.11 21.01
CA LEU A 110 -8.22 6.17 21.20
C LEU A 110 -7.64 6.29 22.61
N ILE A 111 -7.20 5.17 23.19
CA ILE A 111 -6.52 5.19 24.48
C ILE A 111 -5.15 5.85 24.34
N ASN A 112 -4.71 6.52 25.40
CA ASN A 112 -3.37 7.07 25.50
C ASN A 112 -2.63 6.41 26.66
N VAL A 113 -1.38 6.09 26.43
CA VAL A 113 -0.43 5.53 27.40
C VAL A 113 0.82 6.41 27.43
N SER A 114 1.60 6.39 28.51
CA SER A 114 2.78 7.24 28.61
C SER A 114 3.80 6.89 27.51
N ALA A 115 4.60 7.86 27.06
CA ALA A 115 5.63 7.61 26.04
C ALA A 115 6.62 6.53 26.49
N ALA A 116 7.03 6.55 27.77
CA ALA A 116 7.93 5.56 28.34
C ALA A 116 7.34 4.14 28.35
N ASP A 117 6.04 3.99 28.63
CA ASP A 117 5.36 2.69 28.60
C ASP A 117 5.18 2.20 27.16
N ARG A 118 4.86 3.11 26.21
CA ARG A 118 4.81 2.78 24.78
C ARG A 118 6.15 2.24 24.31
N ASP A 119 7.24 2.96 24.55
CA ASP A 119 8.55 2.55 24.04
C ASP A 119 9.04 1.24 24.67
N ARG A 120 8.75 1.03 25.96
CA ARG A 120 9.03 -0.25 26.62
C ARG A 120 8.22 -1.38 25.99
N ALA A 121 6.92 -1.17 25.81
CA ALA A 121 6.02 -2.16 25.23
C ALA A 121 6.41 -2.51 23.79
N ARG A 122 6.74 -1.52 22.95
CA ARG A 122 7.23 -1.73 21.58
C ARG A 122 8.41 -2.69 21.54
N LYS A 123 9.42 -2.49 22.40
CA LYS A 123 10.60 -3.37 22.48
C LYS A 123 10.23 -4.79 22.91
N LEU A 124 9.34 -4.94 23.89
CA LEU A 124 8.91 -6.24 24.39
C LEU A 124 8.05 -7.01 23.37
N ILE A 125 7.15 -6.31 22.68
CA ILE A 125 6.27 -6.87 21.66
C ILE A 125 7.09 -7.30 20.45
N TYR A 126 7.93 -6.40 19.90
CA TYR A 126 8.83 -6.71 18.79
C TYR A 126 9.77 -7.89 19.10
N GLY A 127 10.25 -7.99 20.35
CA GLY A 127 11.10 -9.08 20.82
C GLY A 127 10.35 -10.39 21.13
N GLY A 128 9.04 -10.48 20.84
CA GLY A 128 8.20 -11.65 21.11
C GLY A 128 8.09 -12.00 22.60
N LYS A 129 8.33 -11.04 23.51
CA LYS A 129 8.29 -11.26 24.97
C LYS A 129 6.91 -11.07 25.56
N VAL A 130 6.10 -10.20 24.94
CA VAL A 130 4.71 -9.94 25.33
C VAL A 130 3.87 -9.94 24.07
N ARG A 131 2.73 -10.65 24.11
CA ARG A 131 1.78 -10.64 23.00
C ARG A 131 1.10 -9.27 22.90
N PHE A 132 0.95 -8.76 21.69
CA PHE A 132 0.42 -7.41 21.44
C PHE A 132 -0.99 -7.23 22.05
N GLY A 133 -1.90 -8.16 21.76
CA GLY A 133 -3.27 -8.11 22.29
C GLY A 133 -3.33 -8.13 23.81
N ASP A 134 -2.51 -8.96 24.45
CA ASP A 134 -2.47 -9.09 25.92
C ASP A 134 -1.94 -7.79 26.57
N TRP A 135 -0.93 -7.16 25.95
CA TRP A 135 -0.45 -5.86 26.42
C TRP A 135 -1.52 -4.77 26.29
N VAL A 136 -2.20 -4.69 25.14
CA VAL A 136 -3.28 -3.72 24.92
C VAL A 136 -4.41 -3.93 25.94
N ASP A 137 -4.76 -5.19 26.24
CA ASP A 137 -5.75 -5.51 27.27
C ASP A 137 -5.29 -5.06 28.66
N SER A 138 -4.02 -5.29 29.00
CA SER A 138 -3.43 -4.91 30.30
C SER A 138 -3.45 -3.42 30.57
N VAL A 139 -3.43 -2.59 29.53
CA VAL A 139 -3.56 -1.12 29.64
C VAL A 139 -5.01 -0.63 29.49
N GLY A 140 -5.99 -1.54 29.61
CA GLY A 140 -7.42 -1.24 29.57
C GLY A 140 -7.98 -0.99 28.16
N GLY A 141 -7.27 -1.47 27.14
CA GLY A 141 -7.58 -1.25 25.73
C GLY A 141 -8.13 -2.46 25.00
N VAL A 142 -8.58 -2.23 23.77
CA VAL A 142 -8.79 -3.26 22.74
C VAL A 142 -8.32 -2.70 21.38
N PRO A 143 -7.56 -3.45 20.57
CA PRO A 143 -7.15 -3.01 19.24
C PRO A 143 -8.36 -2.59 18.39
N ASP A 144 -8.29 -1.45 17.70
CA ASP A 144 -9.41 -0.89 16.94
C ASP A 144 -9.52 -1.50 15.52
N THR A 145 -9.61 -2.82 15.45
CA THR A 145 -9.63 -3.59 14.18
C THR A 145 -10.89 -3.32 13.35
N GLY A 146 -11.98 -2.87 13.98
CA GLY A 146 -13.25 -2.57 13.33
C GLY A 146 -13.22 -1.31 12.45
N ARG A 147 -12.31 -0.38 12.73
CA ARG A 147 -12.15 0.86 11.94
C ARG A 147 -11.18 0.76 10.77
N LEU A 148 -10.49 -0.36 10.63
CA LEU A 148 -9.71 -0.62 9.43
C LEU A 148 -10.66 -0.80 8.25
N ILE A 149 -10.57 0.13 7.28
CA ILE A 149 -11.31 0.07 6.02
C ILE A 149 -10.45 -0.75 5.06
N PRO A 150 -10.89 -1.94 4.61
CA PRO A 150 -10.12 -2.72 3.65
C PRO A 150 -10.02 -1.97 2.32
N PHE A 151 -8.80 -1.78 1.82
CA PHE A 151 -8.59 -1.01 0.61
C PHE A 151 -8.31 -1.88 -0.62
N THR A 152 -7.31 -2.74 -0.59
CA THR A 152 -6.99 -3.66 -1.70
C THR A 152 -5.90 -4.64 -1.27
N ARG A 153 -5.79 -5.78 -1.94
CA ARG A 153 -4.69 -6.72 -1.75
C ARG A 153 -3.62 -6.53 -2.82
N TRP A 154 -2.36 -6.50 -2.41
CA TRP A 154 -1.22 -6.48 -3.32
C TRP A 154 -0.43 -7.78 -3.21
N VAL A 155 -0.25 -8.47 -4.34
CA VAL A 155 0.56 -9.67 -4.43
C VAL A 155 1.82 -9.34 -5.21
N THR A 156 2.98 -9.63 -4.62
CA THR A 156 4.26 -9.37 -5.28
C THR A 156 4.37 -10.26 -6.53
N PRO A 157 4.76 -9.71 -7.70
CA PRO A 157 4.89 -10.49 -8.92
C PRO A 157 5.91 -11.63 -8.80
N THR A 158 5.76 -12.67 -9.64
CA THR A 158 6.55 -13.91 -9.57
C THR A 158 8.02 -13.75 -9.99
N ASN A 159 8.36 -12.65 -10.67
CA ASN A 159 9.74 -12.33 -11.06
C ASN A 159 10.57 -11.74 -9.92
N VAL A 160 9.97 -11.48 -8.76
CA VAL A 160 10.66 -10.98 -7.55
C VAL A 160 10.85 -12.15 -6.58
N PRO A 161 12.06 -12.39 -6.03
CA PRO A 161 12.30 -13.55 -5.17
C PRO A 161 11.64 -13.42 -3.79
N LYS A 162 11.63 -12.21 -3.21
CA LYS A 162 10.94 -11.93 -1.94
C LYS A 162 9.53 -11.48 -2.24
N ARG A 163 8.56 -12.36 -2.00
CA ARG A 163 7.15 -12.12 -2.32
C ARG A 163 6.31 -11.94 -1.07
N PHE A 164 5.27 -11.13 -1.20
CA PHE A 164 4.31 -10.79 -0.16
C PHE A 164 2.90 -10.76 -0.73
N THR A 165 1.91 -11.10 0.09
CA THR A 165 0.49 -10.90 -0.16
C THR A 165 -0.03 -9.97 0.93
N THR A 166 -0.03 -8.67 0.61
CA THR A 166 -0.30 -7.61 1.58
C THR A 166 -1.76 -7.18 1.50
N GLN A 167 -2.50 -7.29 2.60
CA GLN A 167 -3.77 -6.58 2.74
C GLN A 167 -3.49 -5.12 3.11
N MET A 168 -3.93 -4.19 2.26
CA MET A 168 -3.85 -2.76 2.53
C MET A 168 -5.14 -2.30 3.21
N TYR A 169 -5.01 -1.48 4.24
CA TYR A 169 -6.12 -0.82 4.91
C TYR A 169 -5.94 0.69 4.88
N ILE A 170 -7.06 1.40 4.98
CA ILE A 170 -7.08 2.81 5.35
C ILE A 170 -7.55 2.89 6.81
N TYR A 171 -6.88 3.74 7.59
CA TYR A 171 -7.32 4.09 8.93
C TYR A 171 -7.29 5.61 9.06
N MET A 172 -8.42 6.21 9.46
CA MET A 172 -8.55 7.65 9.65
C MET A 172 -8.50 7.97 11.13
N LEU A 173 -7.49 8.73 11.57
CA LEU A 173 -7.41 9.19 12.95
C LEU A 173 -8.61 10.11 13.27
N PRO A 174 -9.23 9.94 14.45
CA PRO A 174 -10.35 10.80 14.87
C PRO A 174 -9.94 12.28 14.89
N SER A 175 -10.85 13.17 14.47
CA SER A 175 -10.59 14.62 14.38
C SER A 175 -10.50 15.33 15.73
N SER A 176 -10.72 14.65 16.86
CA SER A 176 -10.76 15.27 18.18
C SER A 176 -9.37 15.67 18.69
N ALA A 177 -9.28 16.90 19.21
CA ALA A 177 -8.10 17.59 19.73
C ALA A 177 -7.39 16.93 20.94
N GLY A 178 -7.71 15.68 21.27
CA GLY A 178 -7.12 14.91 22.38
C GLY A 178 -6.33 13.68 21.92
N THR A 179 -6.28 13.38 20.62
CA THR A 179 -5.32 12.40 20.12
C THR A 179 -3.93 13.02 20.29
N GLY A 180 -3.03 12.38 21.03
CA GLY A 180 -1.64 12.86 21.22
C GLY A 180 -0.80 12.96 19.93
N VAL A 181 -1.46 13.05 18.77
CA VAL A 181 -0.92 13.20 17.42
C VAL A 181 -0.21 14.53 17.26
N SER A 182 -0.63 15.58 17.98
CA SER A 182 0.15 16.83 18.08
C SER A 182 1.56 16.60 18.65
N ALA A 183 1.78 15.55 19.46
CA ALA A 183 3.12 15.19 19.95
C ALA A 183 3.87 14.21 19.02
N LEU A 184 3.23 13.72 17.94
CA LEU A 184 3.79 12.78 16.96
C LEU A 184 4.28 13.47 15.68
N GLU A 185 4.20 14.81 15.59
CA GLU A 185 4.79 15.60 14.50
C GLU A 185 6.33 15.65 14.55
N ASN A 186 6.95 15.10 15.60
CA ASN A 186 8.40 14.99 15.73
C ASN A 186 8.88 13.61 15.29
N GLU A 187 9.98 13.57 14.53
CA GLU A 187 10.67 12.35 14.08
C GLU A 187 10.73 11.28 15.19
N ILE A 188 10.01 10.18 15.00
CA ILE A 188 10.03 9.06 15.93
C ILE A 188 11.25 8.20 15.62
N ILE A 189 12.27 8.26 16.47
CA ILE A 189 13.46 7.41 16.34
C ILE A 189 13.13 6.02 16.89
N VAL A 190 13.17 4.99 16.03
CA VAL A 190 12.98 3.59 16.42
C VAL A 190 14.33 2.89 16.57
N PRO A 191 14.75 2.44 17.76
CA PRO A 191 15.98 1.67 17.91
C PRO A 191 15.84 0.23 17.39
N THR A 192 16.85 -0.27 16.67
CA THR A 192 16.97 -1.67 16.22
C THR A 192 17.98 -2.49 17.04
N PRO A 193 17.97 -3.84 16.95
CA PRO A 193 18.67 -4.77 17.86
C PRO A 193 20.20 -4.80 17.75
N ASP A 194 20.79 -4.22 16.70
CA ASP A 194 22.20 -4.45 16.36
C ASP A 194 23.15 -3.39 16.93
N GLY A 195 22.65 -2.48 17.78
CA GLY A 195 23.41 -1.29 18.19
C GLY A 195 23.72 -0.30 17.06
N GLY A 196 23.26 -0.60 15.84
CA GLY A 196 23.19 0.34 14.73
C GLY A 196 21.88 1.11 14.78
N VAL A 197 21.96 2.44 14.79
CA VAL A 197 20.76 3.30 14.73
C VAL A 197 20.20 3.23 13.31
N GLU A 198 19.18 2.39 13.07
CA GLU A 198 18.33 2.55 11.89
C GLU A 198 17.34 3.69 12.18
N HIS A 199 17.58 4.87 11.63
CA HIS A 199 16.67 6.00 11.77
C HIS A 199 15.41 5.80 10.92
N THR A 200 14.42 5.04 11.39
CA THR A 200 13.10 5.04 10.72
C THR A 200 12.39 6.34 11.04
N ALA A 201 12.54 7.36 10.18
CA ALA A 201 11.78 8.60 10.34
C ALA A 201 10.32 8.36 9.92
N ALA A 202 9.39 8.54 10.84
CA ALA A 202 7.96 8.55 10.58
C ALA A 202 7.50 10.00 10.38
N LYS A 203 6.83 10.28 9.26
CA LYS A 203 6.35 11.64 8.94
C LYS A 203 4.95 11.61 8.32
N PHE A 204 4.08 12.51 8.76
CA PHE A 204 2.86 12.86 8.06
C PHE A 204 3.13 13.96 7.03
N ASP A 205 2.58 13.80 5.83
CA ASP A 205 2.60 14.83 4.79
C ASP A 205 1.40 14.61 3.86
N ASP A 206 1.06 15.60 3.03
CA ASP A 206 -0.03 15.46 2.07
C ASP A 206 0.32 14.38 1.04
N ALA A 207 -0.68 13.60 0.61
CA ALA A 207 -0.46 12.55 -0.39
C ALA A 207 0.13 13.11 -1.69
N SER A 208 -0.30 14.31 -2.11
CA SER A 208 0.27 15.04 -3.25
C SER A 208 1.71 15.46 -3.03
N THR A 209 2.08 15.85 -1.81
CA THR A 209 3.46 16.24 -1.47
C THR A 209 4.38 15.02 -1.54
N TRP A 210 3.94 13.86 -1.04
CA TRP A 210 4.69 12.61 -1.18
C TRP A 210 4.95 12.24 -2.64
N LEU A 211 3.92 12.33 -3.49
CA LEU A 211 4.05 12.06 -4.92
C LEU A 211 4.99 13.06 -5.60
N TYR A 212 4.89 14.35 -5.26
CA TYR A 212 5.79 15.39 -5.77
C TYR A 212 7.26 15.10 -5.42
N ARG A 213 7.56 14.75 -4.17
CA ARG A 213 8.92 14.41 -3.74
C ARG A 213 9.46 13.17 -4.46
N ALA A 214 8.61 12.19 -4.75
CA ALA A 214 8.98 11.02 -5.54
C ALA A 214 9.25 11.37 -7.02
N ASP A 215 8.48 12.28 -7.61
CA ASP A 215 8.71 12.80 -8.96
C ASP A 215 10.05 13.56 -9.06
N LYS A 216 10.38 14.36 -8.04
CA LYS A 216 11.68 15.02 -7.91
C LYS A 216 12.84 14.07 -7.59
N GLY A 217 12.55 12.80 -7.31
CA GLY A 217 13.56 11.80 -6.97
C GLY A 217 14.17 11.97 -5.58
N GLU A 218 13.55 12.77 -4.71
CA GLU A 218 13.97 12.97 -3.32
C GLU A 218 13.69 11.74 -2.46
N ILE A 219 12.63 11.00 -2.80
CA ILE A 219 12.22 9.77 -2.13
C ILE A 219 11.94 8.67 -3.13
N ILE A 220 11.94 7.42 -2.67
CA ILE A 220 11.59 6.26 -3.48
C ILE A 220 10.23 5.73 -3.01
N LEU A 221 9.26 5.72 -3.92
CA LEU A 221 7.98 5.04 -3.73
C LEU A 221 7.89 3.87 -4.71
N PHE A 222 7.67 2.67 -4.18
CA PHE A 222 7.38 1.51 -5.00
C PHE A 222 5.96 1.58 -5.58
N PRO A 223 5.65 0.85 -6.66
CA PRO A 223 4.35 0.93 -7.32
C PRO A 223 3.13 0.83 -6.39
N PRO A 224 3.07 -0.06 -5.37
CA PRO A 224 1.95 -0.09 -4.44
C PRO A 224 1.78 1.23 -3.68
N GLN A 225 2.87 1.77 -3.12
CA GLN A 225 2.86 3.00 -2.34
C GLN A 225 2.47 4.20 -3.20
N TYR A 226 3.12 4.35 -4.36
CA TYR A 226 2.85 5.46 -5.29
C TYR A 226 1.40 5.42 -5.77
N TYR A 227 0.92 4.26 -6.19
CA TYR A 227 -0.42 4.11 -6.74
C TYR A 227 -1.51 4.40 -5.69
N LEU A 228 -1.37 3.86 -4.47
CA LEU A 228 -2.37 4.09 -3.43
C LEU A 228 -2.36 5.54 -2.92
N LEU A 229 -1.19 6.18 -2.84
CA LEU A 229 -1.09 7.63 -2.60
C LEU A 229 -1.78 8.43 -3.70
N HIS A 230 -1.58 8.06 -4.97
CA HIS A 230 -2.22 8.73 -6.10
C HIS A 230 -3.75 8.64 -6.04
N LEU A 231 -4.31 7.50 -5.64
CA LEU A 231 -5.76 7.37 -5.45
C LEU A 231 -6.27 8.26 -4.31
N VAL A 232 -5.59 8.20 -3.15
CA VAL A 232 -5.96 9.01 -1.98
C VAL A 232 -5.83 10.52 -2.27
N SER A 233 -4.80 10.93 -3.02
CA SER A 233 -4.57 12.35 -3.36
C SER A 233 -5.66 12.97 -4.24
N GLN A 234 -6.51 12.17 -4.89
CA GLN A 234 -7.66 12.70 -5.63
C GLN A 234 -8.72 13.29 -4.70
N PHE A 235 -8.76 12.83 -3.45
CA PHE A 235 -9.76 13.20 -2.44
C PHE A 235 -9.14 14.02 -1.30
N CYS A 236 -8.05 13.52 -0.73
CA CYS A 236 -7.34 14.14 0.39
C CYS A 236 -6.38 15.21 -0.15
N LYS A 237 -6.84 16.46 -0.16
CA LYS A 237 -6.07 17.62 -0.62
C LYS A 237 -5.45 18.34 0.57
N ALA A 238 -4.31 18.98 0.32
CA ALA A 238 -3.64 19.88 1.25
C ALA A 238 -4.62 20.94 1.81
N ALA A 239 -4.27 21.50 2.97
CA ALA A 239 -5.10 22.48 3.67
C ALA A 239 -5.64 23.56 2.72
N ALA A 240 -6.91 23.93 2.92
CA ALA A 240 -7.57 24.94 2.11
C ALA A 240 -6.74 26.24 2.08
N PRO A 241 -6.58 26.91 0.92
CA PRO A 241 -5.99 28.23 0.86
C PRO A 241 -6.82 29.18 1.73
N SER A 242 -6.22 29.62 2.84
CA SER A 242 -6.67 30.66 3.78
C SER A 242 -8.13 31.12 3.63
N SER A 243 -9.03 30.54 4.42
CA SER A 243 -10.22 31.25 4.88
C SER A 243 -10.10 31.44 6.40
N ALA A 244 -10.44 32.66 6.82
CA ALA A 244 -10.29 33.27 8.13
C ALA A 244 -10.62 32.37 9.35
N PRO A 245 -10.15 32.73 10.57
CA PRO A 245 -10.28 31.89 11.76
C PRO A 245 -11.74 31.74 12.20
N GLY A 246 -12.34 30.61 11.83
CA GLY A 246 -13.52 30.04 12.46
C GLY A 246 -13.22 28.60 12.87
N ARG A 247 -13.26 28.31 14.18
CA ARG A 247 -13.18 26.94 14.71
C ARG A 247 -14.42 26.17 14.21
N GLY A 248 -14.29 25.46 13.10
CA GLY A 248 -15.38 24.66 12.51
C GLY A 248 -15.20 24.37 11.02
N HIS A 249 -14.75 25.34 10.23
CA HIS A 249 -14.65 25.18 8.77
C HIS A 249 -13.56 24.20 8.31
N GLY A 250 -12.46 24.08 9.07
CA GLY A 250 -11.38 23.14 8.76
C GLY A 250 -11.79 21.68 8.96
N ASP A 251 -12.57 21.40 10.01
CA ASP A 251 -13.01 20.04 10.32
C ASP A 251 -14.03 19.54 9.29
N ASP A 252 -14.97 20.40 8.89
CA ASP A 252 -15.94 20.10 7.82
C ASP A 252 -15.25 19.87 6.47
N TYR A 253 -14.20 20.63 6.17
CA TYR A 253 -13.39 20.45 4.96
C TYR A 253 -12.75 19.06 4.91
N PHE A 254 -12.01 18.66 5.95
CA PHE A 254 -11.37 17.35 5.99
C PHE A 254 -12.39 16.21 6.09
N ALA A 255 -13.52 16.42 6.78
CA ALA A 255 -14.62 15.47 6.82
C ALA A 255 -15.22 15.25 5.42
N SER A 256 -15.46 16.30 4.64
CA SER A 256 -15.99 16.18 3.27
C SER A 256 -15.06 15.38 2.35
N GLN A 257 -13.74 15.59 2.47
CA GLN A 257 -12.76 14.80 1.72
C GLN A 257 -12.78 13.32 2.13
N ARG A 258 -12.91 13.03 3.43
CA ARG A 258 -13.03 11.66 3.95
C ARG A 258 -14.29 10.98 3.42
N SER A 259 -15.42 11.68 3.41
CA SER A 259 -16.68 11.17 2.82
C SER A 259 -16.49 10.83 1.34
N GLY A 260 -15.90 11.73 0.54
CA GLY A 260 -15.63 11.45 -0.87
C GLY A 260 -14.70 10.25 -1.10
N LEU A 261 -13.68 10.07 -0.23
CA LEU A 261 -12.82 8.89 -0.27
C LEU A 261 -13.57 7.61 0.09
N LEU A 262 -14.43 7.63 1.11
CA LEU A 262 -15.27 6.49 1.48
C LEU A 262 -16.24 6.12 0.37
N ASP A 263 -16.93 7.11 -0.20
CA ASP A 263 -17.83 6.92 -1.35
C ASP A 263 -17.08 6.26 -2.51
N PHE A 264 -15.84 6.66 -2.79
CA PHE A 264 -15.00 6.02 -3.80
C PHE A 264 -14.67 4.55 -3.50
N LEU A 265 -14.37 4.23 -2.24
CA LEU A 265 -14.03 2.86 -1.82
C LEU A 265 -15.24 1.92 -1.87
N GLU A 266 -16.43 2.45 -1.58
CA GLU A 266 -17.69 1.70 -1.54
C GLU A 266 -18.39 1.62 -2.90
N SER A 267 -18.08 2.53 -3.83
CA SER A 267 -18.74 2.60 -5.13
C SER A 267 -18.36 1.45 -6.06
N VAL A 268 -19.39 0.87 -6.68
CA VAL A 268 -19.29 -0.06 -7.81
C VAL A 268 -20.29 0.39 -8.89
N PRO A 269 -19.88 0.52 -10.17
CA PRO A 269 -18.56 0.22 -10.73
C PRO A 269 -17.47 1.17 -10.20
N THR A 270 -16.27 0.66 -9.94
CA THR A 270 -15.15 1.44 -9.35
C THR A 270 -14.61 2.55 -10.25
N THR A 271 -15.16 2.66 -11.46
CA THR A 271 -14.85 3.66 -12.48
C THR A 271 -15.81 4.86 -12.45
N ALA A 272 -16.86 4.84 -11.62
CA ALA A 272 -17.93 5.84 -11.63
C ALA A 272 -17.50 7.20 -11.02
N VAL A 273 -16.63 7.18 -10.02
CA VAL A 273 -16.36 8.36 -9.17
C VAL A 273 -15.32 9.30 -9.79
N THR A 274 -14.43 8.81 -10.66
CA THR A 274 -13.32 9.64 -11.20
C THR A 274 -13.67 10.45 -12.44
N GLY A 275 -14.92 10.46 -12.91
CA GLY A 275 -15.44 11.33 -13.99
C GLY A 275 -14.81 11.14 -15.39
N SER A 276 -13.67 10.45 -15.49
CA SER A 276 -12.81 10.31 -16.66
C SER A 276 -12.71 8.85 -17.15
N SER A 277 -13.57 7.96 -16.63
CA SER A 277 -13.53 6.56 -17.02
C SER A 277 -14.05 6.34 -18.43
N SER A 278 -13.27 5.61 -19.22
CA SER A 278 -13.64 5.25 -20.58
C SER A 278 -14.72 4.17 -20.63
N PHE A 279 -15.37 4.05 -21.79
CA PHE A 279 -16.39 3.03 -22.01
C PHE A 279 -15.85 1.60 -21.80
N ALA A 280 -14.61 1.32 -22.22
CA ALA A 280 -13.99 0.03 -22.02
C ALA A 280 -13.72 -0.26 -20.53
N ALA A 281 -13.27 0.75 -19.77
CA ALA A 281 -13.04 0.61 -18.33
C ALA A 281 -14.34 0.23 -17.59
N ARG A 282 -15.46 0.89 -17.92
CA ARG A 282 -16.78 0.63 -17.32
C ARG A 282 -17.35 -0.75 -17.64
N ARG A 283 -16.93 -1.37 -18.74
CA ARG A 283 -17.39 -2.71 -19.15
C ARG A 283 -16.44 -3.83 -18.72
N HIS A 284 -15.25 -3.49 -18.24
CA HIS A 284 -14.28 -4.51 -17.85
C HIS A 284 -14.76 -5.19 -16.56
N PRO A 285 -14.79 -6.53 -16.45
CA PRO A 285 -15.35 -7.23 -15.28
C PRO A 285 -14.78 -6.80 -13.93
N THR A 286 -13.53 -6.29 -13.90
CA THR A 286 -12.91 -5.81 -12.67
C THR A 286 -13.46 -4.47 -12.17
N SER A 287 -14.24 -3.73 -12.97
CA SER A 287 -14.96 -2.53 -12.51
C SER A 287 -16.01 -2.89 -11.47
N GLU A 288 -16.60 -4.08 -11.57
CA GLU A 288 -17.63 -4.58 -10.66
C GLU A 288 -17.06 -5.14 -9.35
N ILE A 289 -15.74 -5.18 -9.20
CA ILE A 289 -15.07 -5.68 -8.00
C ILE A 289 -14.85 -4.50 -7.05
N PRO A 290 -15.49 -4.47 -5.85
CA PRO A 290 -15.28 -3.44 -4.84
C PRO A 290 -13.80 -3.32 -4.47
N TRP A 291 -13.35 -2.11 -4.09
CA TRP A 291 -11.96 -1.87 -3.73
C TRP A 291 -11.43 -2.87 -2.69
N ALA A 292 -12.15 -3.05 -1.59
CA ALA A 292 -11.84 -4.01 -0.53
C ALA A 292 -11.53 -5.44 -1.05
N HIS A 293 -12.11 -5.83 -2.19
CA HIS A 293 -11.97 -7.14 -2.80
C HIS A 293 -11.00 -7.15 -3.99
N LYS A 294 -10.49 -5.99 -4.44
CA LYS A 294 -9.48 -5.96 -5.49
C LYS A 294 -8.20 -6.67 -5.05
N ALA A 295 -7.55 -7.32 -6.00
CA ALA A 295 -6.25 -7.96 -5.83
C ALA A 295 -5.36 -7.62 -7.02
N MET A 296 -4.18 -7.08 -6.75
CA MET A 296 -3.27 -6.54 -7.75
C MET A 296 -1.90 -7.21 -7.66
N SER A 297 -1.50 -7.88 -8.74
CA SER A 297 -0.14 -8.32 -9.01
C SER A 297 0.33 -7.63 -10.29
N PRO A 298 1.15 -6.57 -10.18
CA PRO A 298 1.64 -5.83 -11.34
C PRO A 298 2.28 -6.75 -12.37
N HIS A 299 1.95 -6.54 -13.64
CA HIS A 299 2.56 -7.29 -14.74
C HIS A 299 2.88 -6.36 -15.90
N ASN A 300 3.96 -6.67 -16.61
CA ASN A 300 4.41 -5.84 -17.72
C ASN A 300 3.42 -5.95 -18.88
N LEU A 301 2.91 -4.81 -19.35
CA LEU A 301 2.16 -4.71 -20.60
C LEU A 301 3.13 -4.54 -21.77
N PHE A 302 4.00 -3.53 -21.68
CA PHE A 302 5.04 -3.22 -22.66
C PHE A 302 6.05 -2.22 -22.07
N ILE A 303 7.11 -1.92 -22.81
CA ILE A 303 8.05 -0.83 -22.54
C ILE A 303 7.75 0.26 -23.56
N ARG A 304 7.56 1.51 -23.12
CA ARG A 304 7.28 2.64 -24.01
C ARG A 304 8.49 2.97 -24.86
N GLU A 305 8.29 3.16 -26.16
CA GLU A 305 9.38 3.54 -27.07
C GLU A 305 9.91 4.95 -26.78
N GLY A 306 9.01 5.91 -26.47
CA GLY A 306 9.39 7.32 -26.34
C GLY A 306 10.23 7.66 -25.11
N ASP A 307 10.07 6.94 -23.99
CA ASP A 307 10.75 7.27 -22.72
C ASP A 307 11.39 6.07 -22.00
N GLY A 308 11.25 4.86 -22.55
CA GLY A 308 11.81 3.63 -22.01
C GLY A 308 11.21 3.18 -20.67
N ARG A 309 10.07 3.76 -20.24
CA ARG A 309 9.38 3.32 -19.02
C ARG A 309 8.62 2.02 -19.26
N VAL A 310 8.63 1.15 -18.26
CA VAL A 310 7.79 -0.04 -18.24
C VAL A 310 6.37 0.37 -17.89
N VAL A 311 5.39 -0.08 -18.68
CA VAL A 311 3.96 0.08 -18.38
C VAL A 311 3.47 -1.16 -17.66
N LEU A 312 3.05 -1.00 -16.41
CA LEU A 312 2.52 -2.06 -15.56
C LEU A 312 1.00 -2.05 -15.57
N GLY A 313 0.41 -3.20 -15.89
CA GLY A 313 -1.02 -3.47 -15.71
C GLY A 313 -1.31 -3.92 -14.29
N LEU A 314 -2.43 -3.45 -13.73
CA LEU A 314 -2.84 -3.74 -12.35
C LEU A 314 -4.10 -4.61 -12.26
N ASP A 315 -4.64 -5.09 -13.39
CA ASP A 315 -5.92 -5.82 -13.45
C ASP A 315 -5.85 -7.27 -12.97
N LYS A 316 -4.66 -7.88 -12.90
CA LYS A 316 -4.51 -9.30 -12.59
C LYS A 316 -4.19 -9.51 -11.11
N PRO A 317 -4.74 -10.55 -10.46
CA PRO A 317 -4.55 -10.79 -9.03
C PRO A 317 -3.29 -11.61 -8.69
N GLY A 318 -2.56 -12.08 -9.71
CA GLY A 318 -1.43 -13.01 -9.55
C GLY A 318 -1.84 -14.48 -9.70
N PRO A 319 -0.87 -15.41 -9.79
CA PRO A 319 -1.17 -16.84 -9.95
C PRO A 319 -1.90 -17.45 -8.74
N GLU A 320 -1.66 -16.95 -7.53
CA GLU A 320 -2.26 -17.46 -6.28
C GLU A 320 -3.78 -17.31 -6.25
N LEU A 321 -4.29 -16.29 -6.94
CA LEU A 321 -5.70 -15.94 -6.99
C LEU A 321 -6.30 -16.22 -8.37
N LYS A 322 -5.62 -17.00 -9.21
CA LYS A 322 -6.14 -17.35 -10.54
C LYS A 322 -7.44 -18.14 -10.39
N GLY A 323 -8.49 -17.68 -11.07
CA GLY A 323 -9.81 -18.34 -11.04
C GLY A 323 -10.62 -18.08 -9.76
N SER A 324 -10.18 -17.20 -8.86
CA SER A 324 -10.98 -16.81 -7.68
C SER A 324 -12.10 -15.82 -8.01
N GLY A 325 -12.16 -15.31 -9.24
CA GLY A 325 -13.05 -14.21 -9.63
C GLY A 325 -12.53 -12.83 -9.21
N ARG A 326 -11.42 -12.75 -8.45
CA ARG A 326 -10.80 -11.47 -8.09
C ARG A 326 -9.95 -10.92 -9.23
N GLY A 327 -9.80 -9.60 -9.21
CA GLY A 327 -8.94 -8.85 -10.12
C GLY A 327 -8.67 -7.46 -9.55
N GLY A 328 -7.84 -6.70 -10.23
CA GLY A 328 -7.38 -5.41 -9.74
C GLY A 328 -7.99 -4.23 -10.49
N ASP A 329 -7.18 -3.20 -10.76
CA ASP A 329 -7.63 -2.02 -11.49
C ASP A 329 -7.21 -2.13 -12.96
N TRP A 330 -8.20 -2.24 -13.84
CA TRP A 330 -7.99 -2.24 -15.28
C TRP A 330 -7.90 -0.83 -15.86
N GLU A 331 -8.59 0.14 -15.25
CA GLU A 331 -8.73 1.50 -15.75
C GLU A 331 -7.38 2.21 -15.82
N ARG A 332 -6.52 1.98 -14.83
CA ARG A 332 -5.23 2.66 -14.67
C ARG A 332 -4.06 1.72 -14.89
N VAL A 333 -2.94 2.31 -15.29
CA VAL A 333 -1.62 1.67 -15.39
C VAL A 333 -0.60 2.45 -14.59
N VAL A 334 0.49 1.78 -14.21
CA VAL A 334 1.65 2.44 -13.59
C VAL A 334 2.80 2.43 -14.58
N LEU A 335 3.29 3.62 -14.95
CA LEU A 335 4.50 3.78 -15.74
C LEU A 335 5.67 3.91 -14.76
N VAL A 336 6.77 3.20 -15.01
CA VAL A 336 7.93 3.23 -14.11
C VAL A 336 9.24 2.97 -14.85
N LYS A 337 10.29 3.71 -14.49
CA LYS A 337 11.66 3.40 -14.87
C LYS A 337 12.34 2.64 -13.74
N PHE A 338 12.58 1.35 -13.91
CA PHE A 338 13.36 0.57 -12.95
C PHE A 338 14.85 0.88 -13.13
N THR A 339 15.50 1.31 -12.05
CA THR A 339 16.94 1.58 -11.98
C THR A 339 17.59 0.67 -10.93
N ARG A 340 18.93 0.68 -10.84
CA ARG A 340 19.64 -0.05 -9.78
C ARG A 340 19.24 0.44 -8.38
N ASP A 341 18.93 1.73 -8.26
CA ASP A 341 18.52 2.36 -7.01
C ASP A 341 17.00 2.31 -6.77
N GLY A 342 16.28 1.46 -7.51
CA GLY A 342 14.84 1.28 -7.38
C GLY A 342 14.01 2.01 -8.45
N PRO A 343 12.68 2.04 -8.26
CA PRO A 343 11.77 2.69 -9.22
C PRO A 343 11.99 4.21 -9.24
N ARG A 344 11.93 4.80 -10.43
CA ARG A 344 12.02 6.24 -10.69
C ARG A 344 10.99 6.63 -11.74
N LYS A 345 10.65 7.93 -11.81
CA LYS A 345 9.68 8.48 -12.76
C LYS A 345 8.37 7.68 -12.79
N VAL A 346 7.89 7.33 -11.59
CA VAL A 346 6.66 6.57 -11.41
C VAL A 346 5.49 7.49 -11.72
N GLU A 347 4.51 7.02 -12.48
CA GLU A 347 3.34 7.80 -12.87
C GLU A 347 2.13 6.88 -12.98
N VAL A 348 0.94 7.36 -12.57
CA VAL A 348 -0.33 6.67 -12.78
C VAL A 348 -1.08 7.37 -13.89
N ARG A 349 -1.51 6.62 -14.90
CA ARG A 349 -2.26 7.15 -16.06
C ARG A 349 -3.41 6.24 -16.46
N GLY A 350 -4.33 6.75 -17.26
CA GLY A 350 -5.38 5.95 -17.89
C GLY A 350 -4.78 4.93 -18.85
N ARG A 351 -5.21 3.67 -18.75
CA ARG A 351 -4.72 2.56 -19.60
C ARG A 351 -4.87 2.86 -21.08
N GLU A 352 -6.06 3.31 -21.49
CA GLU A 352 -6.37 3.53 -22.90
C GLU A 352 -5.62 4.71 -23.49
N GLU A 353 -5.45 5.78 -22.72
CA GLU A 353 -4.66 6.94 -23.10
C GLU A 353 -3.22 6.52 -23.43
N VAL A 354 -2.58 5.76 -22.54
CA VAL A 354 -1.19 5.29 -22.71
C VAL A 354 -1.07 4.33 -23.90
N LEU A 355 -2.06 3.45 -24.10
CA LEU A 355 -2.08 2.53 -25.25
C LEU A 355 -2.30 3.27 -26.58
N ARG A 356 -3.09 4.35 -26.59
CA ARG A 356 -3.32 5.18 -27.77
C ARG A 356 -2.05 5.93 -28.16
N GLU A 357 -1.41 6.60 -27.21
CA GLU A 357 -0.13 7.30 -27.44
C GLU A 357 0.93 6.36 -28.01
N GLU A 358 1.09 5.16 -27.43
CA GLU A 358 2.08 4.20 -27.91
C GLU A 358 1.81 3.74 -29.36
N LYS A 359 0.53 3.59 -29.73
CA LYS A 359 0.15 3.26 -31.12
C LYS A 359 0.42 4.40 -32.09
N GLU A 360 0.18 5.64 -31.67
CA GLU A 360 0.46 6.84 -32.46
C GLU A 360 1.95 6.97 -32.73
N THR A 361 2.80 6.87 -31.70
CA THR A 361 4.27 6.91 -31.84
C THR A 361 4.79 5.83 -32.78
N LYS A 362 4.26 4.60 -32.70
CA LYS A 362 4.66 3.51 -33.62
C LYS A 362 4.29 3.80 -35.07
N ARG A 363 3.12 4.38 -35.31
CA ARG A 363 2.67 4.76 -36.65
C ARG A 363 3.53 5.87 -37.25
N GLU A 364 3.88 6.88 -36.45
CA GLU A 364 4.76 7.98 -36.88
C GLU A 364 6.14 7.45 -37.26
N ARG A 365 6.74 6.60 -36.43
CA ARG A 365 8.05 5.99 -36.71
C ARG A 365 8.04 5.08 -37.96
N GLU A 366 6.97 4.30 -38.14
CA GLU A 366 6.79 3.48 -39.34
C GLU A 366 6.62 4.33 -40.62
N ALA A 367 6.04 5.52 -40.51
CA ALA A 367 5.93 6.45 -41.62
C ALA A 367 7.28 7.09 -41.95
N GLU A 368 8.06 7.49 -40.95
CA GLU A 368 9.42 8.03 -41.13
C GLU A 368 10.38 7.03 -41.79
N HIS A 369 10.26 5.73 -41.49
CA HIS A 369 11.11 4.70 -42.09
C HIS A 369 10.69 4.30 -43.52
N LYS A 370 9.54 4.78 -44.00
CA LYS A 370 9.04 4.53 -45.38
C LYS A 370 9.35 5.69 -46.33
N LEU A 371 9.81 6.82 -45.81
CA LEU A 371 10.38 7.97 -46.53
C LEU A 371 11.89 7.77 -46.66
#